data_AF-A0A2E3HQR4-F1
#
_entry.id   AF-A0A2E3HQR4-F1
#
_cell.length_a   1.000
_cell.length_b   1.000
_cell.length_c   1.000
_cell.angle_alpha   90.00
_cell.angle_beta   90.00
_cell.angle_gamma   90.00
#
_symmetry.space_group_name_H-M   'P 1'
#
loop_
_entity.id
_entity.type
_entity.pdbx_description
1 polymer ?
#
loop_
_entity_poly.entity_id
_entity_poly.type
_entity_poly.pdbx_seq_one_letter_code
_entity_poly.pdbx_strand_id
1 'polypeptide(L)'
;MNLWQNYKKVLHNTFELHNGVDSVWAEWEGKKNHKLTAKTYTNKYFIKAREVEIWNENTCIYNNILYPKTGSNLPCFGMDLMGFNENRVIIVFDFQHPTENFMFSHPNLPVATEDYRFFEKGNHFSENIFVRKCKMDEVDQYVGEFAQYLDAYRKMVEAIQPDGEDTSVYADFDTYMTRLDPVGGYLKGIFGEERAEELVKSFLFCYNK
;
A
#
# COMPACT_ATOMS: atom_id res chain seq x y z
N MET A 1 -13.54 -3.12 -14.47
CA MET A 1 -12.54 -4.17 -14.23
C MET A 1 -12.36 -4.35 -12.73
N ASN A 2 -12.19 -5.58 -12.24
CA ASN A 2 -11.96 -5.85 -10.81
C ASN A 2 -10.79 -6.83 -10.65
N LEU A 3 -9.62 -6.42 -11.17
CA LEU A 3 -8.42 -7.26 -11.29
C LEU A 3 -7.93 -7.77 -9.92
N TRP A 4 -8.07 -6.94 -8.89
CA TRP A 4 -7.48 -7.17 -7.57
C TRP A 4 -8.44 -7.76 -6.53
N GLN A 5 -9.59 -8.29 -6.97
CA GLN A 5 -10.65 -8.74 -6.06
C GLN A 5 -10.19 -9.80 -5.06
N ASN A 6 -9.34 -10.74 -5.47
CA ASN A 6 -8.87 -11.83 -4.60
C ASN A 6 -7.87 -11.33 -3.56
N TYR A 7 -7.01 -10.37 -3.91
CA TYR A 7 -6.14 -9.67 -2.97
C TYR A 7 -6.94 -8.90 -1.93
N LYS A 8 -7.92 -8.09 -2.38
CA LYS A 8 -8.83 -7.35 -1.48
C LYS A 8 -9.58 -8.30 -0.55
N LYS A 9 -10.06 -9.43 -1.07
CA LYS A 9 -10.73 -10.46 -0.24
C LYS A 9 -9.80 -11.03 0.83
N VAL A 10 -8.56 -11.36 0.48
CA VAL A 10 -7.57 -11.83 1.48
C VAL A 10 -7.30 -10.75 2.53
N LEU A 11 -7.17 -9.49 2.12
CA LEU A 11 -6.99 -8.35 3.04
C LEU A 11 -8.11 -8.26 4.08
N HIS A 12 -9.35 -8.17 3.61
CA HIS A 12 -10.53 -7.99 4.46
C HIS A 12 -10.91 -9.26 5.25
N ASN A 13 -10.49 -10.44 4.81
CA ASN A 13 -10.67 -11.67 5.60
C ASN A 13 -9.63 -11.79 6.73
N THR A 14 -8.46 -11.19 6.56
CA THR A 14 -7.36 -11.27 7.53
C THR A 14 -7.48 -10.21 8.61
N PHE A 15 -7.97 -9.01 8.24
CA PHE A 15 -8.24 -7.92 9.16
C PHE A 15 -9.68 -7.42 9.01
N GLU A 16 -10.39 -7.34 10.12
CA GLU A 16 -11.70 -6.67 10.19
C GLU A 16 -11.50 -5.15 10.05
N LEU A 17 -11.48 -4.69 8.81
CA LEU A 17 -11.34 -3.28 8.45
C LEU A 17 -12.72 -2.63 8.38
N HIS A 18 -12.98 -1.66 9.25
CA HIS A 18 -14.26 -0.97 9.34
C HIS A 18 -14.23 0.37 8.60
N ASN A 19 -15.31 0.67 7.88
CA ASN A 19 -15.56 1.98 7.29
C ASN A 19 -16.51 2.78 8.18
N GLY A 20 -16.09 3.96 8.62
CA GLY A 20 -16.93 4.92 9.33
C GLY A 20 -17.60 5.92 8.39
N VAL A 21 -18.36 6.84 8.99
CA VAL A 21 -18.74 8.11 8.33
C VAL A 21 -17.45 8.83 7.94
N ASP A 22 -17.41 9.43 6.75
CA ASP A 22 -16.23 10.09 6.17
C ASP A 22 -15.05 9.16 5.82
N SER A 23 -15.27 7.84 5.78
CA SER A 23 -14.27 6.88 5.27
C SER A 23 -13.95 7.07 3.80
N VAL A 24 -14.85 7.65 3.00
CA VAL A 24 -14.59 7.99 1.60
C VAL A 24 -14.04 9.41 1.54
N TRP A 25 -12.76 9.53 1.22
CA TRP A 25 -12.08 10.82 1.09
C TRP A 25 -12.31 11.46 -0.28
N ALA A 26 -12.27 10.67 -1.35
CA ALA A 26 -12.55 11.15 -2.70
C ALA A 26 -13.16 10.08 -3.60
N GLU A 27 -14.03 10.53 -4.50
CA GLU A 27 -14.48 9.81 -5.69
C GLU A 27 -14.34 10.74 -6.89
N TRP A 28 -13.41 10.43 -7.79
CA TRP A 28 -13.11 11.29 -8.94
C TRP A 28 -13.34 10.58 -10.26
N GLU A 29 -13.71 11.38 -11.26
CA GLU A 29 -13.65 11.03 -12.67
C GLU A 29 -12.58 11.91 -13.34
N GLY A 30 -11.76 11.28 -14.17
CA GLY A 30 -10.64 11.89 -14.89
C GLY A 30 -10.67 11.57 -16.37
N LYS A 31 -9.60 11.94 -17.08
CA LYS A 31 -9.50 11.73 -18.53
C LYS A 31 -9.60 10.24 -18.90
N LYS A 32 -10.08 9.94 -20.11
CA LYS A 32 -10.21 8.57 -20.64
C LYS A 32 -10.99 7.64 -19.69
N ASN A 33 -12.05 8.18 -19.08
CA ASN A 33 -12.95 7.47 -18.17
C ASN A 33 -12.22 6.82 -16.98
N HIS A 34 -11.09 7.37 -16.55
CA HIS A 34 -10.45 6.93 -15.32
C HIS A 34 -11.31 7.34 -14.14
N LYS A 35 -11.50 6.41 -13.22
CA LYS A 35 -12.13 6.63 -11.94
C LYS A 35 -11.11 6.45 -10.84
N LEU A 36 -11.31 7.15 -9.73
CA LEU A 36 -10.51 7.01 -8.53
C LEU A 36 -11.43 6.97 -7.31
N THR A 37 -11.15 6.06 -6.40
CA THR A 37 -11.69 6.11 -5.03
C THR A 37 -10.54 6.12 -4.03
N ALA A 38 -10.63 6.99 -3.04
CA ALA A 38 -9.71 7.06 -1.91
C ALA A 38 -10.50 6.83 -0.61
N LYS A 39 -10.11 5.83 0.17
CA LYS A 39 -10.84 5.42 1.38
C LYS A 39 -9.92 5.15 2.57
N THR A 40 -10.39 5.46 3.77
CA THR A 40 -9.76 5.06 5.03
C THR A 40 -10.60 4.03 5.75
N TYR A 41 -9.92 3.03 6.31
CA TYR A 41 -10.51 2.05 7.21
C TYR A 41 -9.85 2.13 8.57
N THR A 42 -10.58 1.73 9.59
CA THR A 42 -10.09 1.60 10.97
C THR A 42 -10.12 0.16 11.44
N ASN A 43 -9.30 -0.15 12.43
CA ASN A 43 -9.24 -1.42 13.12
C ASN A 43 -8.71 -1.18 14.53
N LYS A 44 -8.95 -2.12 15.45
CA LYS A 44 -8.43 -2.06 16.83
C LYS A 44 -6.93 -1.75 16.90
N TYR A 45 -6.11 -2.27 15.98
CA TYR A 45 -4.64 -2.19 16.03
C TYR A 45 -4.02 -1.26 14.98
N PHE A 46 -4.82 -0.59 14.14
CA PHE A 46 -4.33 0.32 13.11
C PHE A 46 -4.76 1.76 13.41
N ILE A 47 -3.86 2.72 13.20
CA ILE A 47 -4.22 4.14 13.17
C ILE A 47 -5.13 4.38 11.96
N LYS A 48 -4.72 3.86 10.80
CA LYS A 48 -5.51 3.82 9.58
C LYS A 48 -5.03 2.70 8.65
N ALA A 49 -5.94 2.21 7.83
CA ALA A 49 -5.60 1.60 6.54
C ALA A 49 -6.07 2.55 5.45
N ARG A 50 -5.20 2.94 4.52
CA ARG A 50 -5.56 3.89 3.45
C ARG A 50 -5.48 3.22 2.09
N GLU A 51 -6.58 3.28 1.35
CA GLU A 51 -6.78 2.63 0.07
C GLU A 51 -6.97 3.69 -1.02
N VAL A 52 -6.24 3.56 -2.12
CA VAL A 52 -6.53 4.25 -3.38
C VAL A 52 -6.69 3.21 -4.46
N GLU A 53 -7.84 3.23 -5.13
CA GLU A 53 -8.08 2.42 -6.33
C GLU A 53 -8.27 3.37 -7.51
N ILE A 54 -7.54 3.16 -8.60
CA ILE A 54 -7.62 3.91 -9.85
C ILE A 54 -7.89 2.94 -10.98
N TRP A 55 -8.92 3.14 -11.78
CA TRP A 55 -9.24 2.20 -12.85
C TRP A 55 -9.94 2.81 -14.05
N ASN A 56 -9.79 2.16 -15.19
CA ASN A 56 -10.70 2.28 -16.32
C ASN A 56 -10.91 0.89 -16.95
N GLU A 57 -11.20 0.82 -18.24
CA GLU A 57 -11.35 -0.45 -18.97
C GLU A 57 -10.02 -1.19 -19.22
N ASN A 58 -8.88 -0.48 -19.25
CA ASN A 58 -7.56 -0.99 -19.61
C ASN A 58 -6.56 -1.01 -18.45
N THR A 59 -6.80 -0.22 -17.40
CA THR A 59 -5.90 -0.02 -16.26
C THR A 59 -6.63 -0.25 -14.93
N CYS A 60 -5.93 -0.81 -13.94
CA CYS A 60 -6.44 -1.00 -12.59
C CYS A 60 -5.26 -0.98 -11.62
N ILE A 61 -5.16 0.06 -10.81
CA ILE A 61 -4.13 0.26 -9.80
C ILE A 61 -4.82 0.23 -8.44
N TYR A 62 -4.31 -0.60 -7.53
CA TYR A 62 -4.77 -0.69 -6.15
C TYR A 62 -3.57 -0.48 -5.22
N ASN A 63 -3.60 0.59 -4.45
CA ASN A 63 -2.54 0.94 -3.52
C ASN A 63 -3.12 1.00 -2.10
N ASN A 64 -2.57 0.22 -1.18
CA ASN A 64 -3.03 0.16 0.20
C ASN A 64 -1.85 0.15 1.17
N ILE A 65 -1.94 0.91 2.26
CA ILE A 65 -0.99 0.85 3.37
C ILE A 65 -1.76 0.73 4.69
N LEU A 66 -1.39 -0.27 5.48
CA LEU A 66 -1.81 -0.45 6.87
C LEU A 66 -0.79 0.23 7.78
N TYR A 67 -1.22 1.26 8.52
CA TYR A 67 -0.41 1.95 9.53
C TYR A 67 -0.79 1.40 10.91
N PRO A 68 0.06 0.57 11.55
CA PRO A 68 -0.21 0.06 12.89
C PRO A 68 -0.27 1.20 13.89
N LYS A 69 -0.88 0.94 15.04
CA LYS A 69 -0.67 1.78 16.22
C LYS A 69 0.81 1.72 16.64
N THR A 70 1.27 2.77 17.30
CA THR A 70 2.69 3.00 17.58
C THR A 70 3.13 2.45 18.94
N GLY A 71 4.38 2.69 19.33
CA GLY A 71 4.96 2.22 20.60
C GLY A 71 5.55 0.80 20.57
N SER A 72 5.51 0.14 19.41
CA SER A 72 5.77 -1.30 19.28
C SER A 72 6.79 -1.69 18.20
N ASN A 73 7.42 -0.70 17.55
CA ASN A 73 8.38 -0.90 16.45
C ASN A 73 7.88 -1.85 15.34
N LEU A 74 6.57 -1.80 15.05
CA LEU A 74 5.94 -2.56 13.99
C LEU A 74 6.12 -1.83 12.64
N PRO A 75 6.41 -2.55 11.55
CA PRO A 75 6.38 -1.96 10.22
C PRO A 75 4.93 -1.70 9.78
N CYS A 76 4.76 -0.78 8.83
CA CYS A 76 3.55 -0.75 8.01
C CYS A 76 3.48 -2.01 7.13
N PHE A 77 2.30 -2.34 6.62
CA PHE A 77 2.17 -3.28 5.52
C PHE A 77 1.64 -2.54 4.30
N GLY A 78 2.49 -2.41 3.27
CA GLY A 78 2.16 -1.71 2.04
C GLY A 78 2.01 -2.66 0.87
N MET A 79 1.10 -2.32 -0.03
CA MET A 79 0.95 -2.97 -1.33
C MET A 79 0.66 -1.96 -2.43
N ASP A 80 1.24 -2.20 -3.60
CA ASP A 80 1.02 -1.45 -4.82
C ASP A 80 0.82 -2.45 -5.98
N LEU A 81 -0.45 -2.68 -6.32
CA LEU A 81 -0.89 -3.64 -7.34
C LEU A 81 -1.25 -2.87 -8.60
N MET A 82 -0.35 -2.86 -9.58
CA MET A 82 -0.42 -1.97 -10.74
C MET A 82 -0.66 -2.73 -12.05
N GLY A 83 -1.90 -2.72 -12.54
CA GLY A 83 -2.26 -3.23 -13.87
C GLY A 83 -2.29 -2.10 -14.89
N PHE A 84 -1.27 -1.99 -15.73
CA PHE A 84 -1.15 -0.91 -16.74
C PHE A 84 -1.79 -1.26 -18.08
N ASN A 85 -1.79 -2.55 -18.44
CA ASN A 85 -2.52 -3.14 -19.56
C ASN A 85 -2.46 -4.68 -19.43
N GLU A 86 -3.14 -5.40 -20.32
CA GLU A 86 -3.20 -6.87 -20.35
C GLU A 86 -1.84 -7.57 -20.21
N ASN A 87 -0.77 -6.99 -20.75
CA ASN A 87 0.57 -7.59 -20.80
C ASN A 87 1.55 -6.98 -19.78
N ARG A 88 1.11 -6.00 -18.98
CA ARG A 88 1.99 -5.26 -18.08
C ARG A 88 1.33 -5.03 -16.74
N VAL A 89 1.63 -5.94 -15.82
CA VAL A 89 1.30 -5.83 -14.41
C VAL A 89 2.59 -5.78 -13.58
N ILE A 90 2.57 -5.00 -12.50
CA ILE A 90 3.59 -5.01 -11.44
C ILE A 90 2.87 -5.20 -10.11
N ILE A 91 3.22 -6.24 -9.36
CA ILE A 91 2.71 -6.52 -8.02
C ILE A 91 3.82 -6.21 -7.03
N VAL A 92 3.56 -5.32 -6.08
CA VAL A 92 4.47 -5.03 -4.97
C VAL A 92 3.71 -5.18 -3.65
N PHE A 93 4.31 -5.87 -2.69
CA PHE A 93 3.88 -5.79 -1.28
C PHE A 93 5.06 -6.08 -0.35
N ASP A 94 5.05 -5.44 0.82
CA ASP A 94 6.18 -5.49 1.75
C ASP A 94 5.83 -5.04 3.18
N PHE A 95 6.71 -5.38 4.12
CA PHE A 95 6.79 -4.74 5.43
C PHE A 95 7.61 -3.46 5.33
N GLN A 96 6.95 -2.32 5.51
CA GLN A 96 7.57 -1.02 5.34
C GLN A 96 7.86 -0.38 6.70
N HIS A 97 9.10 -0.51 7.17
CA HIS A 97 9.46 -0.03 8.50
C HIS A 97 9.52 1.51 8.53
N PRO A 98 8.94 2.17 9.55
CA PRO A 98 8.89 3.63 9.60
C PRO A 98 10.26 4.30 9.82
N THR A 99 11.19 3.61 10.49
CA THR A 99 12.56 4.10 10.71
C THR A 99 13.39 4.03 9.43
N GLU A 100 13.97 5.17 9.05
CA GLU A 100 14.89 5.28 7.91
C GLU A 100 16.13 4.39 8.11
N ASN A 101 16.63 3.78 7.04
CA ASN A 101 17.82 2.91 7.05
C ASN A 101 17.73 1.71 8.02
N PHE A 102 16.52 1.27 8.38
CA PHE A 102 16.30 0.08 9.21
C PHE A 102 15.97 -1.14 8.34
N MET A 103 16.87 -2.13 8.33
CA MET A 103 16.65 -3.39 7.62
C MET A 103 15.74 -4.32 8.42
N PHE A 104 14.44 -4.27 8.13
CA PHE A 104 13.48 -5.26 8.63
C PHE A 104 13.59 -6.57 7.85
N SER A 105 13.39 -7.71 8.52
CA SER A 105 13.35 -9.03 7.91
C SER A 105 12.48 -9.96 8.74
N HIS A 106 11.66 -10.77 8.07
CA HIS A 106 10.85 -11.82 8.66
C HIS A 106 11.46 -13.19 8.31
N PRO A 107 11.84 -14.01 9.29
CA PRO A 107 12.72 -15.18 9.09
C PRO A 107 12.09 -16.30 8.24
N ASN A 108 10.77 -16.37 8.18
CA ASN A 108 10.05 -17.43 7.47
C ASN A 108 9.54 -17.01 6.08
N LEU A 109 9.90 -15.82 5.61
CA LEU A 109 9.47 -15.33 4.30
C LEU A 109 10.68 -15.23 3.34
N PRO A 110 10.46 -15.33 2.02
CA PRO A 110 11.53 -15.24 1.05
C PRO A 110 12.30 -13.92 1.17
N VAL A 111 13.62 -13.96 0.98
CA VAL A 111 14.44 -12.76 0.87
C VAL A 111 14.57 -12.37 -0.59
N ALA A 112 14.34 -11.10 -0.90
CA ALA A 112 14.57 -10.54 -2.23
C ALA A 112 16.05 -10.55 -2.55
N THR A 113 16.41 -11.21 -3.65
CA THR A 113 17.78 -11.27 -4.20
C THR A 113 18.03 -10.27 -5.32
N GLU A 114 16.96 -9.64 -5.83
CA GLU A 114 17.02 -8.69 -6.93
C GLU A 114 17.01 -7.25 -6.41
N ASP A 115 17.70 -6.38 -7.14
CA ASP A 115 17.57 -4.94 -6.96
C ASP A 115 16.41 -4.42 -7.82
N TYR A 116 15.44 -3.78 -7.18
CA TYR A 116 14.30 -3.21 -7.88
C TYR A 116 14.50 -1.71 -8.06
N ARG A 117 14.47 -1.26 -9.31
CA ARG A 117 14.42 0.16 -9.63
C ARG A 117 13.26 0.80 -8.85
N PHE A 118 13.55 1.91 -8.17
CA PHE A 118 12.64 2.66 -7.28
C PHE A 118 12.49 2.15 -5.85
N PHE A 119 13.08 1.02 -5.42
CA PHE A 119 12.98 0.56 -4.04
C PHE A 119 14.37 0.37 -3.44
N GLU A 120 14.73 1.16 -2.43
CA GLU A 120 15.98 0.97 -1.68
C GLU A 120 15.76 -0.06 -0.57
N LYS A 121 16.20 -1.29 -0.82
CA LYS A 121 16.22 -2.33 0.19
C LYS A 121 16.96 -1.85 1.45
N GLY A 122 16.34 -1.97 2.61
CA GLY A 122 16.89 -1.49 3.89
C GLY A 122 16.56 -0.03 4.22
N ASN A 123 15.91 0.71 3.31
CA ASN A 123 15.37 2.03 3.59
C ASN A 123 13.86 2.03 3.34
N HIS A 124 13.08 1.78 4.40
CA HIS A 124 11.63 1.58 4.37
C HIS A 124 11.12 0.38 3.58
N PHE A 125 12.00 -0.42 2.96
CA PHE A 125 11.68 -1.70 2.35
C PHE A 125 12.45 -2.82 3.04
N SER A 126 11.77 -3.93 3.33
CA SER A 126 12.33 -5.05 4.05
C SER A 126 13.21 -5.95 3.18
N GLU A 127 13.89 -6.89 3.81
CA GLU A 127 14.56 -7.97 3.10
C GLU A 127 13.60 -8.83 2.28
N ASN A 128 12.31 -8.85 2.65
CA ASN A 128 11.29 -9.71 2.08
C ASN A 128 10.47 -9.04 0.98
N ILE A 129 10.83 -7.85 0.50
CA ILE A 129 10.05 -7.14 -0.53
C ILE A 129 9.66 -8.07 -1.69
N PHE A 130 8.36 -8.19 -1.92
CA PHE A 130 7.84 -9.01 -2.99
C PHE A 130 7.54 -8.15 -4.20
N VAL A 131 8.23 -8.41 -5.31
CA VAL A 131 7.96 -7.73 -6.59
C VAL A 131 7.83 -8.77 -7.70
N ARG A 132 6.73 -8.72 -8.45
CA ARG A 132 6.54 -9.57 -9.64
C ARG A 132 6.02 -8.76 -10.82
N LYS A 133 6.50 -9.10 -12.01
CA LYS A 133 5.97 -8.62 -13.29
C LYS A 133 5.25 -9.76 -13.97
N CYS A 134 4.02 -9.55 -14.40
CA CYS A 134 3.20 -10.58 -15.03
C CYS A 134 2.16 -9.94 -15.97
N LYS A 135 1.29 -10.78 -16.53
CA LYS A 135 0.08 -10.37 -17.24
C LYS A 135 -1.14 -10.28 -16.31
N MET A 136 -2.22 -9.67 -16.79
CA MET A 136 -3.46 -9.53 -16.00
C MET A 136 -4.14 -10.86 -15.66
N ASP A 137 -4.07 -11.85 -16.55
CA ASP A 137 -4.61 -13.21 -16.32
C ASP A 137 -3.74 -14.07 -15.39
N GLU A 138 -2.55 -13.59 -15.06
CA GLU A 138 -1.55 -14.27 -14.24
C GLU A 138 -1.48 -13.74 -12.80
N VAL A 139 -2.27 -12.70 -12.45
CA VAL A 139 -2.14 -12.04 -11.13
C VAL A 139 -2.47 -12.97 -9.97
N ASP A 140 -3.49 -13.82 -10.13
CA ASP A 140 -4.00 -14.65 -9.05
C ASP A 140 -3.03 -15.77 -8.64
N GLN A 141 -2.00 -16.06 -9.46
CA GLN A 141 -0.99 -17.05 -9.10
C GLN A 141 -0.17 -16.64 -7.86
N TYR A 142 -0.13 -15.34 -7.53
CA TYR A 142 0.63 -14.80 -6.38
C TYR A 142 -0.24 -14.47 -5.17
N VAL A 143 -1.55 -14.80 -5.19
CA VAL A 143 -2.45 -14.57 -4.05
C VAL A 143 -2.05 -15.43 -2.85
N GLY A 144 -1.48 -16.61 -3.08
CA GLY A 144 -0.99 -17.50 -2.02
C GLY A 144 0.16 -16.87 -1.22
N GLU A 145 1.15 -16.30 -1.91
CA GLU A 145 2.26 -15.57 -1.31
C GLU A 145 1.77 -14.32 -0.57
N PHE A 146 0.86 -13.56 -1.19
CA PHE A 146 0.25 -12.41 -0.51
C PHE A 146 -0.43 -12.80 0.80
N ALA A 147 -1.19 -13.89 0.81
CA ALA A 147 -1.84 -14.41 2.02
C ALA A 147 -0.83 -14.81 3.10
N GLN A 148 0.32 -15.39 2.73
CA GLN A 148 1.39 -15.72 3.67
C GLN A 148 2.00 -14.47 4.32
N TYR A 149 2.25 -13.42 3.54
CA TYR A 149 2.77 -12.16 4.05
C TYR A 149 1.78 -11.48 5.00
N LEU A 150 0.51 -11.45 4.62
CA LEU A 150 -0.52 -10.82 5.42
C LEU A 150 -0.80 -11.60 6.72
N ASP A 151 -0.75 -12.93 6.68
CA ASP A 151 -0.85 -13.76 7.90
C ASP A 151 0.36 -13.56 8.82
N ALA A 152 1.58 -13.44 8.28
CA ALA A 152 2.76 -13.07 9.06
C ALA A 152 2.59 -11.69 9.70
N TYR A 153 2.08 -10.71 8.95
CA TYR A 153 1.77 -9.39 9.49
C TYR A 153 0.74 -9.46 10.62
N ARG A 154 -0.37 -10.18 10.41
CA ARG A 154 -1.42 -10.40 11.41
C ARG A 154 -0.86 -11.00 12.69
N LYS A 155 -0.03 -12.04 12.60
CA LYS A 155 0.61 -12.67 13.76
C LYS A 155 1.48 -11.69 14.56
N MET A 156 2.24 -10.83 13.88
CA MET A 156 3.03 -9.78 14.56
C MET A 156 2.12 -8.77 15.28
N VAL A 157 1.09 -8.28 14.60
CA VAL A 157 0.14 -7.30 15.15
C VAL A 157 -0.64 -7.87 16.33
N GLU A 158 -1.15 -9.11 16.23
CA GLU A 158 -1.92 -9.76 17.30
C GLU A 158 -1.08 -10.15 18.52
N ALA A 159 0.20 -10.48 18.32
CA ALA A 159 1.12 -10.78 19.41
C ALA A 159 1.47 -9.53 20.21
N ILE A 160 1.60 -8.37 19.55
CA ILE A 160 2.03 -7.13 20.19
C ILE A 160 0.85 -6.29 20.68
N GLN A 161 -0.26 -6.27 19.95
CA GLN A 161 -1.47 -5.48 20.24
C GLN A 161 -1.18 -3.99 20.46
N PRO A 162 -0.61 -3.30 19.45
CA PRO A 162 -0.21 -1.92 19.62
C PRO A 162 -1.41 -1.00 19.91
N ASP A 163 -1.19 0.02 20.74
CA ASP A 163 -2.21 0.95 21.19
C ASP A 163 -1.82 2.44 21.09
N GLY A 164 -0.55 2.75 20.79
CA GLY A 164 -0.07 4.12 20.60
C GLY A 164 -0.63 4.81 19.35
N GLU A 165 -0.78 6.13 19.40
CA GLU A 165 -1.36 6.93 18.30
C GLU A 165 -0.44 8.08 17.84
N ASP A 166 0.83 8.05 18.24
CA ASP A 166 1.80 9.05 17.80
C ASP A 166 2.14 8.89 16.32
N THR A 167 1.50 9.70 15.48
CA THR A 167 1.70 9.67 14.02
C THR A 167 3.03 10.23 13.58
N SER A 168 3.78 10.93 14.44
CA SER A 168 5.12 11.46 14.09
C SER A 168 6.14 10.36 13.79
N VAL A 169 5.89 9.13 14.29
CA VAL A 169 6.65 7.93 13.95
C VAL A 169 6.69 7.66 12.45
N TYR A 170 5.66 8.07 11.70
CA TYR A 170 5.57 7.84 10.25
C TYR A 170 6.05 9.01 9.39
N ALA A 171 6.57 10.09 10.00
CA ALA A 171 6.90 11.31 9.27
C ALA A 171 8.02 11.10 8.24
N ASP A 172 9.10 10.42 8.63
CA ASP A 172 10.22 10.11 7.73
C ASP A 172 9.77 9.17 6.60
N PHE A 173 8.96 8.15 6.95
CA PHE A 173 8.38 7.23 5.99
C PHE A 173 7.51 7.93 4.95
N ASP A 174 6.53 8.72 5.37
CA ASP A 174 5.64 9.44 4.44
C ASP A 174 6.42 10.48 3.60
N THR A 175 7.44 11.12 4.19
CA THR A 175 8.35 12.02 3.47
C THR A 175 9.14 11.28 2.40
N TYR A 176 9.70 10.11 2.74
CA TYR A 176 10.43 9.26 1.81
C TYR A 176 9.54 8.79 0.65
N MET A 177 8.36 8.26 0.97
CA MET A 177 7.41 7.77 -0.03
C MET A 177 6.94 8.88 -0.97
N THR A 178 6.74 10.11 -0.48
CA THR A 178 6.39 11.26 -1.34
C THR A 178 7.47 11.59 -2.38
N ARG A 179 8.75 11.38 -2.07
CA ARG A 179 9.87 11.63 -3.01
C ARG A 179 10.01 10.51 -4.03
N LEU A 180 9.75 9.28 -3.62
CA LEU A 180 10.02 8.08 -4.41
C LEU A 180 8.84 7.70 -5.31
N ASP A 181 7.62 7.91 -4.84
CA ASP A 181 6.41 7.41 -5.49
C ASP A 181 6.13 8.19 -6.80
N PRO A 182 6.21 7.53 -7.98
CA PRO A 182 5.94 8.17 -9.26
C PRO A 182 4.44 8.49 -9.46
N VAL A 183 3.56 8.13 -8.52
CA VAL A 183 2.10 8.32 -8.60
C VAL A 183 1.72 9.76 -8.91
N GLY A 184 2.48 10.75 -8.43
CA GLY A 184 2.21 12.16 -8.69
C GLY A 184 2.14 12.47 -10.19
N GLY A 185 3.15 12.08 -10.97
CA GLY A 185 3.17 12.32 -12.42
C GLY A 185 2.03 11.61 -13.16
N TYR A 186 1.71 10.38 -12.76
CA TYR A 186 0.60 9.60 -13.30
C TYR A 186 -0.76 10.27 -13.01
N LEU A 187 -1.00 10.66 -11.75
CA LEU A 187 -2.21 11.35 -11.31
C LEU A 187 -2.38 12.70 -12.01
N LYS A 188 -1.31 13.51 -12.11
CA LYS A 188 -1.34 14.83 -12.78
C LYS A 188 -1.83 14.71 -14.22
N GLY A 189 -1.38 13.67 -14.95
CA GLY A 189 -1.79 13.42 -16.33
C GLY A 189 -3.29 13.13 -16.50
N ILE A 190 -3.91 12.49 -15.50
CA ILE A 190 -5.28 11.97 -15.55
C ILE A 190 -6.29 12.92 -14.89
N PHE A 191 -5.98 13.38 -13.68
CA PHE A 191 -6.89 14.13 -12.80
C PHE A 191 -6.53 15.61 -12.65
N GLY A 192 -5.38 16.05 -13.18
CA GLY A 192 -4.90 17.43 -13.09
C GLY A 192 -3.96 17.66 -11.90
N GLU A 193 -3.23 18.77 -11.95
CA GLU A 193 -2.14 19.08 -11.01
C GLU A 193 -2.63 19.24 -9.57
N GLU A 194 -3.62 20.10 -9.36
CA GLU A 194 -4.15 20.43 -8.04
C GLU A 194 -4.66 19.19 -7.29
N ARG A 195 -5.54 18.41 -7.94
CA ARG A 195 -6.08 17.16 -7.37
C ARG A 195 -4.99 16.14 -7.06
N ALA A 196 -4.02 15.98 -7.97
CA ALA A 196 -2.92 15.05 -7.75
C ALA A 196 -2.08 15.44 -6.53
N GLU A 197 -1.76 16.73 -6.37
CA GLU A 197 -1.02 17.21 -5.22
C GLU A 197 -1.80 17.09 -3.91
N GLU A 198 -3.10 17.38 -3.94
CA GLU A 198 -3.99 17.22 -2.80
C GLU A 198 -4.07 15.75 -2.36
N LEU A 199 -4.26 14.80 -3.28
CA LEU A 199 -4.30 13.37 -2.93
C LEU A 199 -2.97 12.90 -2.32
N VAL A 200 -1.83 13.33 -2.87
CA VAL A 200 -0.51 12.92 -2.37
C VAL A 200 -0.28 13.45 -0.95
N LYS A 201 -0.47 14.76 -0.74
CA LYS A 201 -0.14 15.43 0.53
C LYS A 201 -1.19 15.21 1.62
N SER A 202 -2.46 15.21 1.25
CA SER A 202 -3.57 15.19 2.23
C SER A 202 -4.07 13.78 2.53
N PHE A 203 -3.76 12.78 1.70
CA PHE A 203 -4.30 11.43 1.84
C PHE A 203 -3.25 10.32 1.81
N LEU A 204 -2.45 10.22 0.74
CA LEU A 204 -1.50 9.11 0.57
C LEU A 204 -0.42 9.11 1.63
N PHE A 205 0.18 10.28 1.87
CA PHE A 205 1.34 10.49 2.74
C PHE A 205 1.17 11.76 3.58
N CYS A 206 0.19 11.75 4.49
CA CYS A 206 -0.24 12.91 5.28
C CYS A 206 0.33 12.97 6.70
N TYR A 207 1.29 12.10 7.05
CA TYR A 207 2.02 12.17 8.31
C TYR A 207 3.40 12.83 8.18
N ASN A 208 3.77 13.28 6.98
CA ASN A 208 4.87 14.24 6.83
C ASN A 208 4.51 15.55 7.55
N LYS A 209 5.43 16.09 8.35
CA LYS A 209 5.28 17.39 9.03
C LYS A 209 6.32 18.36 8.51
#